data_AF-A0AAD5R754-F1
#
_entry.id   AF-A0AAD5R754-F1
#
_cell.length_a   1.000
_cell.length_b   1.000
_cell.length_c   1.000
_cell.angle_alpha   90.00
_cell.angle_beta   90.00
_cell.angle_gamma   90.00
#
_symmetry.space_group_name_H-M   'P 1'
#
loop_
_entity.id
_entity.type
_entity.pdbx_description
1 polymer ?
#
loop_
_entity_poly.entity_id
_entity_poly.type
_entity_poly.pdbx_seq_one_letter_code
_entity_poly.pdbx_strand_id
1 'polypeptide(L)'
;MDDCSRGNDITQQKKRKLFLFINSPFNKEKLKVQTRHWRLADADYLVDVNAPIDLRRVVFVGGVPRPIRAVELAHIMDRLCGSVACAGIDTDVEYKYTKGAGRVAFINYNSYMKAITQRYAQLSHGEIEKRVCLES
;
A
#
# COMPACT_ATOMS: atom_id res chain seq x y z
N MET A 1 -24.76 0.88 37.82
CA MET A 1 -23.53 1.67 37.66
C MET A 1 -22.51 0.75 37.00
N ASP A 2 -22.70 0.55 35.69
CA ASP A 2 -21.73 0.74 34.58
C ASP A 2 -20.29 0.22 34.84
N ASP A 3 -19.67 -0.61 33.99
CA ASP A 3 -19.57 -0.48 32.53
C ASP A 3 -19.36 -1.82 31.80
N CYS A 4 -19.93 -1.88 30.60
CA CYS A 4 -19.63 -2.82 29.51
C CYS A 4 -18.56 -2.21 28.60
N SER A 5 -17.49 -2.94 28.23
CA SER A 5 -16.60 -2.73 27.05
C SER A 5 -15.29 -3.51 27.27
N ARG A 6 -14.66 -4.25 26.35
CA ARG A 6 -14.70 -4.29 24.89
C ARG A 6 -14.25 -5.68 24.44
N GLY A 7 -14.97 -6.27 23.48
CA GLY A 7 -14.57 -7.48 22.80
C GLY A 7 -13.33 -7.25 21.94
N ASN A 8 -12.38 -8.18 22.01
CA ASN A 8 -11.34 -8.32 20.99
C ASN A 8 -11.88 -9.24 19.88
N ASP A 9 -12.80 -8.71 19.08
CA ASP A 9 -13.10 -9.29 17.77
C ASP A 9 -12.02 -8.82 16.79
N ILE A 10 -10.89 -9.51 16.81
CA ILE A 10 -9.92 -9.51 15.71
C ILE A 10 -10.61 -10.19 14.53
N THR A 11 -11.44 -9.42 13.83
CA THR A 11 -12.09 -9.86 12.59
C THR A 11 -11.01 -9.95 11.52
N GLN A 12 -10.35 -11.11 11.46
CA GLN A 12 -9.57 -11.50 10.30
C GLN A 12 -10.51 -11.53 9.11
N GLN A 13 -10.53 -10.45 8.34
CA GLN A 13 -11.41 -10.29 7.21
C GLN A 13 -10.89 -11.16 6.07
N LYS A 14 -11.30 -12.44 6.11
CA LYS A 14 -11.08 -13.47 5.09
C LYS A 14 -11.46 -12.87 3.72
N LYS A 15 -10.47 -12.64 2.85
CA LYS A 15 -10.60 -12.04 1.51
C LYS A 15 -11.61 -12.84 0.65
N ARG A 16 -12.89 -12.53 0.75
CA ARG A 16 -13.91 -13.02 -0.19
C ARG A 16 -13.74 -12.26 -1.49
N LYS A 17 -13.30 -12.96 -2.54
CA LYS A 17 -13.25 -12.40 -3.91
C LYS A 17 -14.70 -12.19 -4.36
N LEU A 18 -15.08 -10.94 -4.66
CA LEU A 18 -16.39 -10.64 -5.22
C LEU A 18 -16.30 -10.73 -6.75
N PHE A 19 -17.28 -11.40 -7.35
CA PHE A 19 -17.39 -11.53 -8.79
C PHE A 19 -18.75 -11.03 -9.26
N LEU A 20 -18.75 -10.29 -10.35
CA LEU A 20 -19.93 -9.84 -11.08
C LEU A 20 -19.96 -10.52 -12.44
N PHE A 21 -21.14 -10.89 -12.90
CA PHE A 21 -21.33 -11.48 -14.23
C PHE A 21 -22.06 -10.48 -15.12
N ILE A 22 -21.41 -10.04 -16.18
CA ILE A 22 -21.90 -8.97 -17.05
C ILE A 22 -22.16 -9.55 -18.45
N ASN A 23 -23.26 -9.16 -19.06
CA ASN A 23 -23.53 -9.49 -20.46
C ASN A 23 -22.71 -8.55 -21.35
N SER A 24 -22.01 -9.11 -22.34
CA SER A 24 -21.30 -8.32 -23.36
C SER A 24 -22.01 -8.48 -24.71
N PRO A 25 -22.26 -7.40 -25.46
CA PRO A 25 -22.80 -7.53 -26.81
C PRO A 25 -21.85 -8.29 -27.76
N PHE A 26 -20.57 -8.43 -27.40
CA PHE A 26 -19.55 -9.13 -28.19
C PHE A 26 -19.31 -10.58 -27.76
N ASN A 27 -19.91 -11.03 -26.65
CA ASN A 27 -19.68 -12.37 -26.15
C ASN A 27 -20.99 -13.04 -25.73
N LYS A 28 -21.26 -14.23 -26.25
CA LYS A 28 -22.52 -14.97 -25.95
C LYS A 28 -22.55 -15.46 -24.51
N GLU A 29 -21.38 -15.61 -23.87
CA GLU A 29 -21.26 -15.99 -22.46
C GLU A 29 -21.13 -14.77 -21.54
N LYS A 30 -21.63 -14.92 -20.30
CA LYS A 30 -21.49 -13.89 -19.27
C LYS A 30 -20.03 -13.73 -18.88
N LEU A 31 -19.53 -12.51 -19.02
CA LEU A 31 -18.19 -12.15 -18.58
C LEU A 31 -18.12 -12.12 -17.06
N LYS A 32 -17.25 -12.96 -16.48
CA LYS A 32 -16.96 -12.97 -15.05
C LYS A 32 -15.91 -11.90 -14.73
N VAL A 33 -16.33 -10.84 -14.06
CA VAL A 33 -15.48 -9.73 -13.62
C VAL A 33 -15.21 -9.85 -12.13
N GLN A 34 -13.94 -9.75 -11.71
CA GLN A 34 -13.59 -9.67 -10.29
C GLN A 34 -13.57 -8.21 -9.84
N THR A 35 -14.28 -7.88 -8.77
CA THR A 35 -14.14 -6.58 -8.09
C THR A 35 -13.18 -6.70 -6.91
N ARG A 36 -12.31 -5.69 -6.76
CA ARG A 36 -11.35 -5.60 -5.65
C ARG A 36 -11.53 -4.27 -4.95
N HIS A 37 -12.19 -4.32 -3.81
CA HIS A 37 -12.29 -3.16 -2.92
C HIS A 37 -10.93 -2.93 -2.26
N TRP A 38 -10.53 -1.67 -2.18
CA TRP A 38 -9.35 -1.21 -1.45
C TRP A 38 -9.81 -0.33 -0.29
N ARG A 39 -9.24 -0.51 0.90
CA ARG A 39 -9.70 0.19 2.10
C ARG A 39 -8.92 1.46 2.27
N LEU A 40 -9.60 2.56 2.58
CA LEU A 40 -8.94 3.83 2.88
C LEU A 40 -8.03 3.74 4.11
N ALA A 41 -8.36 2.87 5.07
CA ALA A 41 -7.49 2.60 6.22
C ALA A 41 -6.14 1.96 5.84
N ASP A 42 -6.00 1.42 4.63
CA ASP A 42 -4.75 0.85 4.12
C ASP A 42 -3.88 1.89 3.38
N ALA A 43 -4.32 3.17 3.33
CA ALA A 43 -3.65 4.24 2.61
C ALA A 43 -2.40 4.75 3.30
N ASP A 44 -2.37 4.77 4.62
CA ASP A 44 -1.29 5.32 5.41
C ASP A 44 -0.86 4.31 6.47
N TYR A 45 0.44 4.28 6.75
CA TYR A 45 1.01 3.43 7.78
C TYR A 45 2.19 4.13 8.47
N LEU A 46 2.11 4.25 9.79
CA LEU A 46 3.20 4.72 10.64
C LEU A 46 3.85 3.50 11.29
N VAL A 47 5.18 3.38 11.18
CA VAL A 47 5.94 2.32 11.87
C VAL A 47 6.04 2.63 13.37
N ASP A 48 6.31 3.89 13.69
CA ASP A 48 6.31 4.42 15.05
C ASP A 48 5.69 5.82 15.05
N VAL A 49 4.67 6.03 15.89
CA VAL A 49 3.95 7.30 16.02
C VAL A 49 4.83 8.40 16.61
N ASN A 50 5.88 8.02 17.36
CA ASN A 50 6.80 8.96 18.00
C ASN A 50 8.04 9.27 17.16
N ALA A 51 8.25 8.57 16.03
CA ALA A 51 9.42 8.78 15.19
C ALA A 51 9.32 10.15 14.47
N PRO A 52 10.37 10.99 14.54
CA PRO A 52 10.36 12.27 13.84
C PRO A 52 10.40 12.04 12.31
N ILE A 53 9.42 12.59 11.60
CA ILE A 53 9.34 12.53 10.13
C ILE A 53 9.99 13.78 9.54
N ASP A 54 11.12 13.63 8.83
CA ASP A 54 11.76 14.70 8.06
C ASP A 54 11.31 14.61 6.59
N LEU A 55 10.59 15.63 6.10
CA LEU A 55 10.07 15.67 4.73
C LEU A 55 11.17 15.62 3.66
N ARG A 56 12.42 15.95 4.02
CA ARG A 56 13.58 15.85 3.10
C ARG A 56 14.10 14.41 2.95
N ARG A 57 13.55 13.47 3.70
CA ARG A 57 13.91 12.04 3.69
C ARG A 57 12.75 11.18 3.20
N VAL A 58 11.92 11.75 2.34
CA VAL A 58 10.80 11.07 1.69
C VAL A 58 11.21 10.68 0.29
N VAL A 59 10.84 9.45 -0.11
CA VAL A 59 11.03 8.93 -1.45
C VAL A 59 9.67 8.65 -2.06
N PHE A 60 9.47 9.10 -3.29
CA PHE A 60 8.34 8.74 -4.13
C PHE A 60 8.59 7.37 -4.76
N VAL A 61 7.55 6.53 -4.70
CA VAL A 61 7.55 5.18 -5.24
C VAL A 61 6.54 5.12 -6.38
N GLY A 62 7.01 4.99 -7.62
CA GLY A 62 6.16 4.93 -8.80
C GLY A 62 5.92 3.50 -9.30
N GLY A 63 4.74 3.26 -9.87
CA GLY A 63 4.38 1.95 -10.43
C GLY A 63 3.92 0.93 -9.39
N VAL A 64 3.59 1.37 -8.19
CA VAL A 64 3.09 0.57 -7.07
C VAL A 64 1.85 -0.27 -7.49
N PRO A 65 1.80 -1.59 -7.22
CA PRO A 65 0.61 -2.40 -7.51
C PRO A 65 -0.61 -1.93 -6.72
N ARG A 66 -1.75 -1.72 -7.40
CA ARG A 66 -3.02 -1.28 -6.77
C ARG A 66 -3.50 -2.09 -5.56
N PRO A 67 -3.28 -3.42 -5.47
CA PRO A 67 -3.71 -4.19 -4.30
C PRO A 67 -2.84 -3.97 -3.05
N ILE A 68 -1.67 -3.34 -3.17
CA ILE A 68 -0.74 -3.20 -2.05
C ILE A 68 -1.28 -2.20 -1.04
N ARG A 69 -0.91 -2.43 0.22
CA ARG A 69 -1.25 -1.56 1.35
C ARG A 69 -0.01 -0.80 1.82
N ALA A 70 -0.21 0.35 2.47
CA ALA A 70 0.89 1.15 2.99
C ALA A 70 1.80 0.36 3.94
N VAL A 71 1.22 -0.48 4.81
CA VAL A 71 1.97 -1.37 5.72
C VAL A 71 2.89 -2.35 4.97
N GLU A 72 2.43 -2.87 3.84
CA GLU A 72 3.22 -3.81 3.04
C GLU A 72 4.34 -3.08 2.31
N LEU A 73 4.07 -1.89 1.76
CA LEU A 73 5.08 -1.04 1.15
C LEU A 73 6.16 -0.66 2.18
N ALA A 74 5.76 -0.26 3.40
CA ALA A 74 6.68 0.05 4.48
C ALA A 74 7.59 -1.13 4.82
N HIS A 75 7.03 -2.32 5.03
CA HIS A 75 7.84 -3.50 5.37
C HIS A 75 8.78 -3.95 4.24
N ILE A 76 8.35 -3.87 2.98
CA ILE A 76 9.23 -4.22 1.86
C ILE A 76 10.38 -3.22 1.77
N MET A 77 10.09 -1.92 1.88
CA MET A 77 11.11 -0.87 1.82
C MET A 77 12.03 -0.89 3.04
N ASP A 78 11.52 -1.25 4.21
CA ASP A 78 12.35 -1.43 5.41
C ASP A 78 13.32 -2.60 5.25
N ARG A 79 12.91 -3.70 4.64
CA ARG A 79 13.82 -4.81 4.31
C ARG A 79 14.90 -4.45 3.30
N LEU A 80 14.58 -3.59 2.33
CA LEU A 80 15.51 -3.22 1.26
C LEU A 80 16.46 -2.09 1.68
N CYS A 81 15.92 -1.04 2.29
CA CYS A 81 16.60 0.22 2.57
C CYS A 81 16.84 0.46 4.06
N GLY A 82 16.05 -0.16 4.94
CA GLY A 82 16.10 -0.01 6.40
C GLY A 82 15.47 1.28 6.91
N SER A 83 15.11 1.30 8.19
CA SER A 83 14.71 2.48 8.96
C SER A 83 13.59 3.30 8.32
N VAL A 84 12.52 2.63 7.88
CA VAL A 84 11.30 3.33 7.41
C VAL A 84 10.56 3.91 8.62
N ALA A 85 10.16 5.18 8.53
CA ALA A 85 9.33 5.86 9.53
C ALA A 85 7.84 5.67 9.21
N CYS A 86 7.46 5.85 7.94
CA CYS A 86 6.10 5.70 7.47
C CYS A 86 6.03 5.45 5.97
N ALA A 87 4.86 4.98 5.51
CA ALA A 87 4.53 4.88 4.10
C ALA A 87 3.09 5.35 3.86
N GLY A 88 2.86 5.87 2.66
CA GLY A 88 1.56 6.29 2.17
C GLY A 88 1.34 5.81 0.73
N ILE A 89 0.10 5.48 0.38
CA ILE A 89 -0.32 5.14 -0.99
C ILE A 89 -1.10 6.33 -1.53
N ASP A 90 -0.71 6.82 -2.70
CA ASP A 90 -1.39 7.94 -3.31
C ASP A 90 -2.76 7.49 -3.86
N THR A 91 -3.81 8.09 -3.31
CA THR A 91 -5.19 7.90 -3.75
C THR A 91 -5.68 9.10 -4.55
N ASP A 92 -6.58 8.87 -5.48
CA ASP A 92 -7.33 9.94 -6.13
C ASP A 92 -8.19 10.71 -5.13
N VAL A 93 -8.26 12.04 -5.26
CA VAL A 93 -8.96 12.90 -4.29
C VAL A 93 -10.48 12.70 -4.39
N GLU A 94 -10.99 12.53 -5.61
CA GLU A 94 -12.41 12.39 -5.92
C GLU A 94 -12.88 10.94 -5.73
N TYR A 95 -12.13 9.99 -6.30
CA TYR A 95 -12.55 8.58 -6.30
C TYR A 95 -11.97 7.74 -5.15
N LYS A 96 -11.10 8.34 -4.33
CA LYS A 96 -10.43 7.68 -3.19
C LYS A 96 -9.80 6.33 -3.53
N TYR A 97 -9.32 6.20 -4.76
CA TYR A 97 -8.79 4.96 -5.31
C TYR A 97 -7.30 5.09 -5.63
N THR A 98 -6.54 4.01 -5.42
CA THR A 98 -5.08 4.02 -5.60
C THR A 98 -4.67 4.41 -7.03
N LYS A 99 -3.72 5.34 -7.13
CA LYS A 99 -3.13 5.80 -8.40
C LYS A 99 -1.99 4.91 -8.89
N GLY A 100 -1.54 3.98 -8.06
CA GLY A 100 -0.35 3.15 -8.34
C GLY A 100 0.96 3.90 -8.10
N ALA A 101 0.94 4.83 -7.13
CA ALA A 101 2.10 5.52 -6.60
C ALA A 101 1.99 5.56 -5.07
N GLY A 102 3.11 5.85 -4.41
CA GLY A 102 3.17 5.99 -2.97
C GLY A 102 4.38 6.77 -2.52
N ARG A 103 4.50 6.96 -1.22
CA ARG A 103 5.57 7.72 -0.56
C ARG A 103 6.08 6.93 0.62
N VAL A 104 7.39 7.00 0.87
CA VAL A 104 8.04 6.33 2.01
C VAL A 104 8.99 7.30 2.66
N ALA A 105 8.80 7.56 3.94
CA ALA A 105 9.69 8.40 4.74
C ALA A 105 10.68 7.53 5.51
N PHE A 106 11.92 7.97 5.61
CA PHE A 106 12.98 7.28 6.34
C PHE A 106 13.42 8.07 7.57
N ILE A 107 13.73 7.35 8.65
CA ILE A 107 14.26 7.92 9.88
C ILE A 107 15.68 8.45 9.63
N ASN A 108 16.51 7.65 8.96
CA ASN A 108 17.94 7.92 8.78
C ASN A 108 18.28 8.37 7.35
N TYR A 109 19.24 9.30 7.23
CA TYR A 109 19.71 9.79 5.93
C TYR A 109 20.34 8.67 5.07
N ASN A 110 21.03 7.72 5.69
CA ASN A 110 21.66 6.59 4.97
C ASN A 110 20.63 5.71 4.26
N SER A 111 19.50 5.43 4.91
CA SER A 111 18.39 4.66 4.34
C SER A 111 17.73 5.38 3.18
N TYR A 112 17.49 6.69 3.35
CA TYR A 112 17.01 7.56 2.27
C TYR A 112 17.96 7.55 1.06
N MET A 113 19.26 7.78 1.28
CA MET A 113 20.27 7.76 0.21
C MET A 113 20.38 6.41 -0.47
N LYS A 114 20.25 5.31 0.29
CA LYS A 114 20.22 3.95 -0.27
C LYS A 114 19.02 3.77 -1.21
N ALA A 115 17.83 4.22 -0.81
CA ALA A 115 16.63 4.15 -1.65
C ALA A 115 16.81 4.94 -2.96
N ILE A 116 17.28 6.18 -2.89
CA ILE A 116 17.52 7.03 -4.08
C ILE A 116 18.61 6.44 -4.99
N THR A 117 19.69 5.93 -4.41
CA THR A 117 20.80 5.34 -5.19
C THR A 117 20.36 4.07 -5.91
N GLN A 118 19.47 3.28 -5.29
CA GLN A 118 18.99 2.04 -5.87
C GLN A 118 18.09 2.26 -7.08
N ARG A 119 17.36 3.40 -7.15
CA ARG A 119 16.43 3.84 -8.21
C ARG A 119 15.24 2.91 -8.50
N TYR A 120 15.37 1.62 -8.20
CA TYR A 120 14.36 0.60 -8.42
C TYR A 120 14.29 -0.39 -7.26
N ALA A 121 13.07 -0.77 -6.89
CA ALA A 121 12.82 -1.83 -5.92
C ALA A 121 11.92 -2.92 -6.52
N GLN A 122 12.13 -4.17 -6.11
CA GLN A 122 11.23 -5.26 -6.47
C GLN A 122 10.17 -5.39 -5.38
N LEU A 123 8.92 -5.08 -5.71
CA LEU A 123 7.76 -5.31 -4.85
C LEU A 123 7.17 -6.69 -5.16
N SER A 124 7.10 -7.54 -4.13
CA SER A 124 6.41 -8.83 -4.17
C SER A 124 5.18 -8.78 -3.28
N HIS A 125 3.98 -8.97 -3.85
CA HIS A 125 2.72 -9.08 -3.11
C HIS A 125 1.87 -10.22 -3.67
N GLY A 126 1.78 -11.33 -2.93
CA GLY A 126 1.09 -12.53 -3.40
C GLY A 126 1.74 -13.05 -4.69
N GLU A 127 0.95 -13.16 -5.75
CA GLU A 127 1.40 -13.58 -7.09
C GLU A 127 1.96 -12.40 -7.94
N ILE A 128 1.93 -11.18 -7.41
CA ILE A 128 2.37 -9.99 -8.14
C ILE A 128 3.83 -9.71 -7.79
N GLU A 129 4.69 -9.80 -8.78
CA GLU A 129 6.04 -9.25 -8.73
C GLU A 129 6.13 -8.06 -9.68
N LYS A 130 6.55 -6.91 -9.16
CA LYS A 130 6.67 -5.69 -9.96
C LYS A 130 7.88 -4.88 -9.54
N ARG A 131 8.64 -4.42 -10.54
CA ARG A 131 9.68 -3.42 -10.35
C ARG A 131 9.05 -2.03 -10.27
N VAL A 132 9.36 -1.30 -9.21
CA VAL A 132 8.91 0.09 -8.99
C VAL A 132 10.09 1.04 -9.05
N CYS A 133 9.86 2.28 -9.46
CA CYS A 133 10.86 3.34 -9.44
C CYS A 133 10.88 4.07 -8.09
N LEU A 134 12.05 4.55 -7.70
CA LEU A 134 12.32 5.30 -6.48
C LEU A 134 12.92 6.66 -6.86
N GLU A 135 12.25 7.74 -6.43
CA GLU A 135 12.59 9.12 -6.79
C GLU A 135 12.52 10.03 -5.55
N SER A 136 13.33 11.10 -5.52
CA SER A 136 13.34 12.08 -4.42
C SER A 136 12.36 13.21 -4.67
#